data_AF-A0A4C1WMT8-F1
#
_entry.id   AF-A0A4C1WMT8-F1
#
_cell.length_a   1.000
_cell.length_b   1.000
_cell.length_c   1.000
_cell.angle_alpha   90.00
_cell.angle_beta   90.00
_cell.angle_gamma   90.00
#
_symmetry.space_group_name_H-M   'P 1'
#
loop_
_entity.id
_entity.type
_entity.pdbx_description
1 polymer ?
#
loop_
_entity_poly.entity_id
_entity_poly.type
_entity_poly.pdbx_seq_one_letter_code
_entity_poly.pdbx_strand_id
1 'polypeptide(L)'
;MKVEAPFKTVPYDFYCPLSQDALVERICLVCSKYFASKKAAQLHKKLHGCISNIEKENALAIYSRQVKEVLCCIGADVEWVDVDDVTILNNQLEATLIIRDVPVADPLSEWF
;
A
#
# COMPACT_ATOMS: atom_id res chain seq x y z
N MET A 1 -8.12 -34.34 -18.44
CA MET A 1 -7.32 -33.12 -18.22
C MET A 1 -8.07 -32.27 -17.21
N LYS A 2 -7.68 -32.32 -15.93
CA LYS A 2 -8.29 -31.47 -14.89
C LYS A 2 -7.61 -30.11 -14.95
N VAL A 3 -8.38 -29.08 -15.28
CA VAL A 3 -7.95 -27.68 -15.13
C VAL A 3 -8.09 -27.37 -13.65
N GLU A 4 -7.01 -27.49 -12.89
CA GLU A 4 -6.99 -26.98 -11.52
C GLU A 4 -7.06 -25.46 -11.62
N ALA A 5 -8.14 -24.89 -11.07
CA ALA A 5 -8.26 -23.44 -10.95
C ALA A 5 -7.05 -22.92 -10.15
N PRO A 6 -6.36 -21.86 -10.59
CA PRO A 6 -5.25 -21.31 -9.82
C PRO A 6 -5.76 -20.94 -8.43
N PHE A 7 -5.06 -21.39 -7.40
CA PHE A 7 -5.33 -21.03 -6.01
C PHE A 7 -5.47 -19.51 -5.94
N LYS A 8 -6.67 -19.01 -5.60
CA LYS A 8 -6.88 -17.61 -5.31
C LYS A 8 -6.24 -17.35 -3.94
N THR A 9 -4.94 -17.13 -3.94
CA THR A 9 -4.22 -16.72 -2.74
C THR A 9 -4.74 -15.34 -2.35
N VAL A 10 -5.31 -15.26 -1.15
CA VAL A 10 -5.71 -13.98 -0.53
C VAL A 10 -4.48 -13.05 -0.54
N PRO A 11 -4.62 -11.74 -0.84
CA PRO A 11 -3.48 -10.83 -0.87
C PRO A 11 -2.65 -10.91 0.41
N TYR A 12 -1.33 -10.77 0.29
CA TYR A 12 -0.39 -10.94 1.42
C TYR A 12 -0.78 -10.10 2.64
N ASP A 13 -1.26 -8.88 2.40
CA ASP A 13 -1.66 -7.92 3.43
C ASP A 13 -2.67 -8.50 4.44
N PHE A 14 -3.53 -9.46 4.03
CA PHE A 14 -4.50 -10.13 4.92
C PHE A 14 -3.86 -11.03 5.97
N TYR A 15 -2.61 -11.42 5.79
CA TYR A 15 -1.85 -12.20 6.76
C TYR A 15 -1.04 -11.32 7.73
N CYS A 16 -0.93 -10.01 7.46
CA CYS A 16 -0.18 -9.09 8.30
C CYS A 16 -1.08 -8.51 9.40
N PRO A 17 -0.83 -8.80 10.69
CA PRO A 17 -1.65 -8.28 11.79
C PRO A 17 -1.60 -6.76 11.92
N LEU A 18 -0.49 -6.15 11.50
CA LEU A 18 -0.24 -4.71 11.63
C LEU A 18 -1.01 -3.86 10.60
N SER A 19 -1.46 -4.45 9.49
CA SER A 19 -2.18 -3.74 8.43
C SER A 19 -3.69 -3.97 8.47
N GLN A 20 -4.23 -4.68 9.46
CA GLN A 20 -5.65 -5.06 9.48
C GLN A 20 -6.60 -3.86 9.44
N ASP A 21 -6.27 -2.80 10.17
CA ASP A 21 -7.11 -1.59 10.19
C ASP A 21 -7.08 -0.87 8.82
N ALA A 22 -5.90 -0.78 8.19
CA ALA A 22 -5.73 -0.17 6.88
C ALA A 22 -6.35 -0.99 5.73
N LEU A 23 -6.48 -2.32 5.90
CA LEU A 23 -7.10 -3.20 4.89
C LEU A 23 -8.56 -2.87 4.63
N VAL A 24 -9.30 -2.48 5.67
CA VAL A 24 -10.73 -2.15 5.56
C VAL A 24 -10.94 -0.98 4.59
N GLU A 25 -10.01 -0.02 4.58
CA GLU A 25 -10.09 1.14 3.69
C GLU A 25 -9.88 0.77 2.21
N ARG A 26 -9.13 -0.31 1.97
CA ARG A 26 -8.78 -0.87 0.64
C ARG A 26 -9.82 -1.85 0.08
N ILE A 27 -10.85 -2.20 0.85
CA ILE A 27 -11.95 -3.07 0.40
C ILE A 27 -13.18 -2.22 0.12
N CYS A 28 -13.83 -2.49 -1.01
CA CYS A 28 -15.16 -1.94 -1.28
C CYS A 28 -16.22 -2.83 -0.64
N LEU A 29 -16.91 -2.36 0.40
CA LEU A 29 -17.93 -3.15 1.09
C LEU A 29 -19.20 -3.38 0.26
N VAL A 30 -19.41 -2.62 -0.82
CA VAL A 30 -20.56 -2.81 -1.72
C VAL A 30 -20.38 -4.03 -2.63
N CYS A 31 -19.17 -4.24 -3.17
CA CYS A 31 -18.89 -5.30 -4.15
C CYS A 31 -17.83 -6.30 -3.70
N SER A 32 -17.30 -6.15 -2.48
CA SER A 32 -16.24 -6.97 -1.87
C SER A 32 -14.93 -7.04 -2.68
N LYS A 33 -14.67 -6.06 -3.56
CA LYS A 33 -13.43 -6.00 -4.33
C LYS A 33 -12.31 -5.38 -3.49
N TYR A 34 -11.16 -6.06 -3.45
CA TYR A 34 -9.91 -5.56 -2.89
C TYR A 34 -9.17 -4.68 -3.90
N PHE A 35 -8.49 -3.66 -3.40
CA PHE A 35 -7.62 -2.77 -4.18
C PHE A 35 -6.25 -2.68 -3.52
N ALA A 36 -5.20 -2.62 -4.33
CA ALA A 36 -3.83 -2.53 -3.83
C ALA A 36 -3.54 -1.21 -3.08
N SER A 37 -4.33 -0.16 -3.29
CA SER A 37 -4.19 1.13 -2.61
C SER A 37 -5.52 1.72 -2.14
N LYS A 38 -5.47 2.54 -1.08
CA LYS A 38 -6.63 3.27 -0.55
C LYS A 38 -7.26 4.17 -1.61
N LYS A 39 -6.43 4.90 -2.37
CA LYS A 39 -6.88 5.76 -3.48
C LYS A 39 -7.66 5.00 -4.55
N ALA A 40 -7.18 3.82 -4.96
CA ALA A 40 -7.89 3.00 -5.95
C ALA A 40 -9.24 2.51 -5.42
N ALA A 41 -9.32 2.13 -4.14
CA ALA A 41 -10.58 1.80 -3.48
C ALA A 41 -11.53 3.01 -3.42
N GLN A 42 -11.02 4.19 -3.06
CA GLN A 42 -11.80 5.43 -3.00
C GLN A 42 -12.36 5.83 -4.37
N LEU A 43 -11.54 5.74 -5.42
CA LEU A 43 -11.98 6.00 -6.80
C LEU A 43 -13.07 5.02 -7.22
N HIS A 44 -12.91 3.74 -6.89
CA HIS A 44 -13.94 2.75 -7.15
C HIS A 44 -15.23 3.00 -6.37
N LYS A 45 -15.15 3.40 -5.10
CA LYS A 45 -16.31 3.72 -4.26
C LYS A 45 -17.18 4.83 -4.88
N LYS A 46 -16.61 5.76 -5.67
CA LYS A 46 -17.37 6.77 -6.43
C LYS A 46 -18.31 6.16 -7.48
N LEU A 47 -17.99 5.00 -8.03
CA LEU A 47 -18.87 4.29 -8.97
C LEU A 47 -20.17 3.80 -8.29
N HIS A 48 -20.15 3.64 -6.97
CA HIS A 48 -21.32 3.31 -6.15
C HIS A 48 -22.00 4.56 -5.56
N GLY A 49 -21.60 5.76 -5.98
CA GLY A 49 -22.12 7.01 -5.45
C GLY A 49 -21.63 7.38 -4.06
N CYS A 50 -20.61 6.69 -3.52
CA CYS A 50 -20.00 7.08 -2.26
C CYS A 50 -19.16 8.35 -2.44
N ILE A 51 -19.34 9.31 -1.54
CA ILE A 51 -18.50 10.51 -1.48
C ILE A 51 -17.15 10.09 -0.87
N SER A 52 -16.08 10.20 -1.66
CA SER A 52 -14.71 10.04 -1.20
C SER A 52 -13.89 11.28 -1.56
N ASN A 53 -13.27 11.88 -0.54
CA ASN A 53 -12.30 12.96 -0.71
C ASN A 53 -10.99 12.33 -1.15
N ILE A 54 -10.69 12.42 -2.45
CA ILE A 54 -9.38 12.06 -3.01
C ILE A 54 -8.55 13.35 -2.95
N GLU A 55 -8.23 13.78 -1.74
CA GLU A 55 -7.30 14.88 -1.54
C GLU A 55 -5.87 14.34 -1.59
N LYS A 56 -4.91 15.21 -1.88
CA LYS A 56 -3.51 14.83 -1.78
C LYS A 56 -3.20 14.46 -0.34
N GLU A 57 -2.51 13.35 -0.15
CA GLU A 57 -2.14 12.92 1.19
C GLU A 57 -0.93 13.73 1.67
N ASN A 58 -1.04 14.22 2.90
CA ASN A 58 0.01 15.00 3.53
C ASN A 58 1.02 14.05 4.16
N ALA A 59 2.16 13.86 3.49
CA ALA A 59 3.25 13.06 4.02
C ALA A 59 4.01 13.84 5.10
N LEU A 60 4.21 13.19 6.23
CA LEU A 60 5.08 13.64 7.32
C LEU A 60 6.56 13.40 7.02
N ALA A 61 6.87 12.29 6.32
CA ALA A 61 8.23 11.91 5.94
C ALA A 61 8.22 10.98 4.71
N ILE A 62 9.34 10.94 3.98
CA ILE A 62 9.57 10.02 2.86
C ILE A 62 10.69 9.05 3.25
N TYR A 63 10.42 7.74 3.18
CA TYR A 63 11.40 6.70 3.48
C TYR A 63 12.10 6.17 2.22
N SER A 64 11.37 6.06 1.11
CA SER A 64 11.91 5.51 -0.13
C SER A 64 11.19 6.07 -1.35
N ARG A 65 11.85 6.03 -2.51
CA ARG A 65 11.30 6.52 -3.77
C ARG A 65 11.61 5.52 -4.89
N GLN A 66 10.58 5.12 -5.62
CA GLN A 66 10.67 4.28 -6.81
C GLN A 66 9.95 4.96 -7.96
N VAL A 67 10.69 5.51 -8.94
CA VAL A 67 10.17 6.12 -10.18
C VAL A 67 8.95 7.05 -9.95
N LYS A 68 7.72 6.50 -9.96
CA LYS A 68 6.43 7.20 -9.80
C LYS A 68 5.77 7.04 -8.43
N GLU A 69 6.35 6.24 -7.54
CA GLU A 69 5.80 5.97 -6.20
C GLU A 69 6.82 6.33 -5.12
N VAL A 70 6.30 6.74 -3.96
CA VAL A 70 7.06 7.13 -2.79
C VAL A 70 6.48 6.42 -1.58
N LEU A 71 7.35 5.78 -0.80
CA LEU A 71 6.97 5.23 0.50
C LEU A 71 7.02 6.37 1.51
N CYS A 72 5.87 6.80 2.00
CA CYS A 72 5.76 7.93 2.91
C CYS A 72 4.97 7.58 4.17
N CYS A 73 5.28 8.30 5.25
CA CYS A 73 4.52 8.25 6.49
C CYS A 73 3.35 9.24 6.40
N ILE A 74 2.13 8.75 6.55
CA ILE A 74 0.91 9.57 6.58
C ILE A 74 0.21 9.29 7.91
N GLY A 75 0.26 10.26 8.82
CA GLY A 75 -0.22 10.05 10.19
C GLY A 75 0.62 8.99 10.92
N ALA A 76 0.00 7.84 11.24
CA ALA A 76 0.66 6.69 11.87
C ALA A 76 0.97 5.54 10.89
N ASP A 77 0.51 5.65 9.64
CA ASP A 77 0.65 4.61 8.63
C ASP A 77 1.82 4.90 7.69
N VAL A 78 2.37 3.84 7.10
CA VAL A 78 3.41 3.93 6.05
C VAL A 78 2.86 3.30 4.78
N GLU A 79 2.75 4.08 3.70
CA GLU A 79 2.15 3.63 2.44
C GLU A 79 2.96 4.06 1.21
N TRP A 80 2.88 3.25 0.15
CA TRP A 80 3.35 3.63 -1.18
C TRP A 80 2.28 4.48 -1.85
N VAL A 81 2.64 5.73 -2.16
CA VAL A 81 1.76 6.73 -2.76
C VAL A 81 2.38 7.24 -4.05
N ASP A 82 1.56 7.54 -5.05
CA ASP A 82 2.05 8.18 -6.27
C ASP A 82 2.67 9.56 -5.95
N VAL A 83 3.80 9.86 -6.58
CA VAL A 83 4.54 11.12 -6.38
C VAL A 83 3.64 12.35 -6.59
N ASP A 84 2.71 12.29 -7.55
CA ASP A 84 1.84 13.42 -7.88
C ASP A 84 0.72 13.64 -6.85
N ASP A 85 0.46 12.63 -6.02
CA ASP A 85 -0.62 12.60 -5.03
C ASP A 85 -0.17 12.96 -3.61
N VAL A 86 1.13 13.17 -3.38
CA VAL A 86 1.67 13.43 -2.05
C VAL A 86 2.10 14.88 -1.89
N THR A 87 1.76 15.49 -0.75
CA THR A 87 2.26 16.82 -0.36
C THR A 87 3.15 16.66 0.87
N ILE A 88 4.40 17.10 0.77
CA ILE A 88 5.39 16.95 1.86
C ILE A 88 5.22 18.14 2.81
N LEU A 89 4.78 17.89 4.04
CA LEU A 89 4.62 18.95 5.05
C LEU A 89 5.91 19.27 5.79
N ASN A 90 6.85 18.31 5.86
CA ASN A 90 8.12 18.47 6.58
C ASN A 90 9.29 18.26 5.63
N ASN A 91 10.09 19.31 5.42
CA ASN A 91 11.33 19.28 4.62
C ASN A 91 12.49 18.53 5.29
N GLN A 92 12.23 17.79 6.38
CA GLN A 92 13.21 16.88 6.96
C GLN A 92 13.28 15.64 6.07
N LEU A 93 14.00 15.78 4.96
CA LEU A 93 14.68 14.67 4.32
C LEU A 93 15.73 14.17 5.32
N GLU A 94 15.29 13.49 6.38
CA GLU A 94 16.10 12.44 6.97
C GLU A 94 16.19 11.41 5.85
N ALA A 95 17.15 11.61 4.95
CA ALA A 95 17.59 10.60 4.03
C ALA A 95 18.03 9.44 4.92
N THR A 96 17.10 8.55 5.26
CA THR A 96 17.49 7.20 5.61
C THR A 96 18.34 6.77 4.45
N LEU A 97 19.64 6.61 4.77
CA LEU A 97 20.69 6.09 3.91
C LEU A 97 20.01 5.17 2.91
N ILE A 98 20.22 5.39 1.62
CA ILE A 98 19.84 4.45 0.58
C ILE A 98 20.44 3.11 1.03
N ILE A 99 19.66 2.27 1.70
CA ILE A 99 20.08 0.94 2.09
C ILE A 99 20.10 0.22 0.74
N ARG A 100 21.29 0.25 0.11
CA ARG A 100 21.60 -0.58 -1.05
C ARG A 100 21.74 -2.05 -0.67
N ASP A 101 21.68 -2.35 0.61
CA ASP A 101 21.58 -3.71 1.11
C ASP A 101 20.15 -4.17 0.86
N VAL A 102 19.94 -4.70 -0.34
CA VAL A 102 18.86 -5.63 -0.61
C VAL A 102 18.88 -6.64 0.54
N PRO A 103 17.79 -6.77 1.32
CA PRO A 103 17.75 -7.84 2.31
C PRO A 103 17.94 -9.14 1.54
N VAL A 104 19.08 -9.79 1.76
CA VAL A 104 19.30 -11.15 1.31
C VAL A 104 18.29 -11.96 2.08
N ALA A 105 17.18 -12.29 1.45
CA ALA A 105 16.28 -13.30 1.99
C ALA A 105 17.08 -14.59 2.07
N ASP A 106 17.09 -15.21 3.25
CA ASP A 106 17.66 -16.55 3.39
C ASP A 106 16.99 -17.47 2.36
N PRO A 107 17.74 -18.43 1.77
CA PRO A 107 17.16 -19.39 0.86
C PRO A 107 15.92 -20.04 1.48
N LEU A 108 14.86 -20.21 0.68
CA LEU A 108 13.58 -20.82 1.10
C LEU A 108 13.74 -22.17 1.82
N SER A 109 14.87 -22.86 1.62
CA SER A 109 15.25 -24.09 2.30
C SER A 109 15.57 -23.94 3.80
N GLU A 110 15.85 -22.72 4.27
CA GLU A 110 16.16 -22.43 5.68
C GLU A 110 14.93 -22.03 6.49
N TRP A 111 13.76 -21.94 5.85
CA TRP A 111 12.50 -21.51 6.48
C TRP A 111 11.64 -22.69 6.99
N PHE A 112 12.10 -23.93 6.79
CA PHE A 112 11.38 -25.16 7.16
C PHE A 112 12.23 -26.09 8.03
#